data_AF-S2SBI3-F1
#
_entry.id   AF-S2SBI3-F1
#
_cell.length_a   1.000
_cell.length_b   1.000
_cell.length_c   1.000
_cell.angle_alpha   90.00
_cell.angle_beta   90.00
_cell.angle_gamma   90.00
#
_symmetry.space_group_name_H-M   'P 1'
#
loop_
_entity.id
_entity.type
_entity.pdbx_description
1 polymer ?
#
loop_
_entity_poly.entity_id
_entity_poly.type
_entity_poly.pdbx_seq_one_letter_code
_entity_poly.pdbx_strand_id
1 'polypeptide(L)' 'MAKKHRQKPDNLLAQNKKAGHDYNILDTYEAGIALTGTEIKSVRDGKLNLRDGFARIRN' A
#
# COMPACT_ATOMS: atom_id res chain seq x y z
N MET A 1 -21.99 14.05 17.94
CA MET A 1 -21.54 12.82 17.26
C MET A 1 -20.04 12.68 17.47
N ALA A 2 -19.60 11.69 18.24
CA ALA A 2 -18.21 11.53 18.66
C ALA A 2 -17.31 11.13 17.48
N LYS A 3 -16.22 11.88 17.23
CA LYS A 3 -15.19 11.49 16.28
C LYS A 3 -14.45 10.28 16.84
N LYS A 4 -14.73 9.09 16.30
CA LYS A 4 -14.03 7.84 16.63
C LYS A 4 -12.55 8.00 16.24
N HIS A 5 -11.66 7.99 17.22
CA HIS A 5 -10.21 8.00 16.99
C HIS A 5 -9.83 6.72 16.23
N ARG A 6 -9.55 6.86 14.93
CA ARG A 6 -9.17 5.76 14.05
C ARG A 6 -7.72 5.42 14.39
N GLN A 7 -7.54 4.49 15.33
CA GLN A 7 -6.25 3.85 15.63
C GLN A 7 -5.63 3.41 14.31
N LYS A 8 -4.52 4.04 13.89
CA LYS A 8 -3.74 3.54 12.75
C LYS A 8 -3.12 2.23 13.22
N PRO A 9 -3.29 1.11 12.49
CA PRO A 9 -2.48 -0.06 12.80
C PRO A 9 -1.01 0.33 12.58
N ASP A 10 -0.18 0.17 13.61
CA ASP A 10 1.25 0.53 13.60
C ASP A 10 2.07 -0.13 12.46
N ASN A 11 1.48 -1.09 11.75
CA ASN A 11 2.11 -1.85 10.68
C ASN A 11 1.74 -1.41 9.25
N LEU A 12 0.94 -0.35 9.06
CA LEU A 12 0.60 0.11 7.70
C LEU A 12 1.73 0.96 7.11
N LEU A 13 2.62 0.32 6.33
CA LEU A 13 3.78 0.96 5.71
C LEU A 13 3.40 1.92 4.57
N ALA A 14 2.48 1.50 3.70
CA ALA A 14 2.01 2.32 2.58
C ALA A 14 0.62 1.86 2.12
N GLN A 15 -0.23 2.80 1.73
CA GLN A 15 -1.55 2.52 1.16
C GLN A 15 -1.83 3.50 0.01
N ASN A 16 -2.17 2.97 -1.16
CA ASN A 16 -2.60 3.79 -2.29
C ASN A 16 -4.07 4.20 -2.12
N LYS A 17 -4.31 5.34 -1.47
CA LYS A 17 -5.67 5.88 -1.30
C LYS A 17 -6.33 6.28 -2.62
N LYS A 18 -5.54 6.68 -3.62
CA LYS A 18 -6.04 7.10 -4.95
C LYS A 18 -6.74 5.93 -5.66
N ALA A 19 -6.23 4.71 -5.51
CA ALA A 19 -6.86 3.52 -6.10
C ALA A 19 -8.31 3.30 -5.64
N GLY A 20 -8.61 3.57 -4.36
CA GLY A 20 -9.98 3.44 -3.83
C GLY A 20 -10.92 4.62 -4.16
N HIS A 21 -10.39 5.73 -4.68
CA HIS A 21 -11.19 6.87 -5.15
C HIS A 21 -11.46 6.78 -6.65
N ASP A 22 -10.45 6.38 -7.43
CA ASP A 22 -10.50 6.40 -8.89
C ASP A 22 -11.10 5.11 -9.48
N TYR A 23 -11.06 4.00 -8.75
CA TYR A 23 -11.51 2.69 -9.22
C TYR A 23 -12.44 2.01 -8.21
N ASN A 24 -13.34 1.19 -8.73
CA ASN A 24 -14.11 0.27 -7.90
C ASN A 24 -13.35 -1.06 -7.79
N ILE A 25 -12.94 -1.43 -6.58
CA ILE A 25 -12.20 -2.66 -6.32
C ILE A 25 -13.20 -3.82 -6.27
N LEU A 26 -13.13 -4.73 -7.25
CA LEU A 26 -13.99 -5.91 -7.31
C LEU A 26 -13.41 -7.07 -6.49
N ASP A 27 -12.12 -7.36 -6.69
CA ASP A 27 -11.39 -8.42 -5.99
C ASP A 27 -10.03 -7.91 -5.50
N THR A 28 -9.57 -8.47 -4.39
CA THR A 28 -8.26 -8.19 -3.79
C THR A 28 -7.39 -9.44 -3.78
N TYR A 29 -6.15 -9.31 -4.21
CA TYR A 29 -5.17 -10.38 -4.22
C TYR A 29 -4.01 -10.05 -3.27
N GLU A 30 -3.49 -11.07 -2.60
CA GLU A 30 -2.26 -10.95 -1.80
C GLU A 30 -1.05 -11.26 -2.67
N ALA A 31 -0.03 -10.41 -2.58
CA ALA A 31 1.22 -10.58 -3.32
C ALA A 31 2.42 -10.20 -2.44
N GLY A 32 3.54 -10.89 -2.64
CA GLY A 32 4.82 -10.57 -2.04
C GLY A 32 5.77 -9.95 -3.05
N ILE A 33 6.43 -8.85 -2.68
CA ILE A 33 7.50 -8.24 -3.48
C ILE A 33 8.83 -8.57 -2.80
N ALA A 34 9.76 -9.17 -3.54
CA ALA A 34 11.13 -9.36 -3.06
C ALA A 34 11.87 -8.03 -3.14
N LEU A 35 12.17 -7.44 -2.00
CA LEU A 35 12.90 -6.18 -1.88
C LEU A 35 14.37 -6.41 -1.58
N THR A 36 15.21 -5.51 -2.06
CA THR A 36 16.65 -5.47 -1.82
C THR A 36 17.01 -4.53 -0.68
N GLY A 37 18.21 -4.66 -0.09
CA GLY A 37 18.54 -4.06 1.21
C GLY A 37 18.36 -2.54 1.32
N THR A 38 18.57 -1.78 0.24
CA THR A 38 18.32 -0.33 0.20
C THR A 38 16.84 0.02 0.19
N GLU A 39 16.01 -0.78 -0.49
CA GLU A 39 14.57 -0.60 -0.57
C GLU A 39 13.92 -0.85 0.80
N ILE A 40 14.40 -1.87 1.53
CA ILE A 40 13.95 -2.17 2.90
C ILE A 40 14.14 -0.97 3.83
N LYS A 41 15.25 -0.22 3.70
CA LYS A 41 15.50 0.99 4.50
C LYS A 41 14.46 2.07 4.18
N SER A 42 14.22 2.34 2.89
CA SER A 42 13.22 3.32 2.44
C SER A 42 11.79 2.95 2.89
N VAL A 43 11.45 1.66 2.91
CA VAL A 43 10.16 1.16 3.39
C VAL A 43 9.99 1.44 4.89
N ARG A 44 11.01 1.14 5.70
CA ARG A 44 11.00 1.40 7.15
C ARG A 44 10.93 2.90 7.47
N ASP A 45 11.56 3.73 6.63
CA ASP A 45 11.50 5.19 6.73
C ASP A 45 10.15 5.77 6.24
N GLY A 46 9.21 4.94 5.78
CA GLY A 46 7.91 5.37 5.27
C GLY A 46 7.97 6.12 3.94
N LYS A 47 9.11 6.07 3.23
CA LYS A 47 9.34 6.74 1.94
C LYS A 47 8.94 5.85 0.76
N LEU A 48 7.70 5.36 0.79
CA LEU A 48 7.15 4.47 -0.23
C LEU A 48 6.04 5.20 -1.00
N ASN A 49 6.11 5.15 -2.34
CA ASN A 49 5.07 5.67 -3.20
C ASN A 49 4.50 4.55 -4.07
N LEU A 50 3.20 4.31 -3.96
CA LEU A 50 2.45 3.31 -4.73
C LEU A 50 1.55 3.95 -5.79
N ARG A 51 1.69 5.26 -6.05
CA ARG A 51 0.91 5.96 -7.07
C ARG A 51 1.37 5.56 -8.47
N ASP A 52 0.39 5.46 -9.37
CA ASP A 52 0.58 5.20 -10.81
C ASP A 52 1.33 3.90 -11.15
N GLY A 53 1.45 2.98 -10.18
CA GLY A 53 1.97 1.63 -10.39
C GLY A 53 0.88 0.67 -10.88
N PHE A 54 1.27 -0.34 -11.66
CA PHE A 54 0.39 -1.41 -12.13
C PHE A 54 1.04 -2.78 -11.90
N ALA A 55 0.22 -3.80 -11.69
CA ALA A 55 0.64 -5.19 -11.67
C ALA A 55 0.22 -5.87 -12.97
N ARG A 56 1.05 -6.79 -13.48
CA ARG A 56 0.72 -7.59 -14.66
C ARG A 56 0.96 -9.06 -14.36
N ILE A 57 -0.04 -9.88 -14.63
CA ILE A 57 0.06 -11.33 -14.55
C ILE A 57 0.90 -11.81 -15.74
N ARG A 58 1.97 -12.56 -15.47
CA ARG A 58 2.84 -13.20 -16.46
C ARG A 58 3.02 -14.67 -16.10
N ASN A 59 3.09 -15.52 -17.13
CA ASN A 59 3.31 -16.96 -17.05
C ASN A 59 4.75 -17.26 -17.47
#